data_AF-A0A815GHT9-F1
#
_entry.id   AF-A0A815GHT9-F1
#
_cell.length_a   1.000
_cell.length_b   1.000
_cell.length_c   1.000
_cell.angle_alpha   90.00
_cell.angle_beta   90.00
_cell.angle_gamma   90.00
#
_symmetry.space_group_name_H-M   'P 1'
#
loop_
_entity.id
_entity.type
_entity.pdbx_description
1 polymer ?
#
loop_
_entity_poly.entity_id
_entity_poly.type
_entity_poly.pdbx_seq_one_letter_code
_entity_poly.pdbx_strand_id
1 'polypeptide(L)'
;MSFLLDRFPIEILHIIFDYFWAHEILHLFFDTSDYFNDILSNYDRYRINSQSITKSDFDFICHFILPNQVISLILSDEKETPYQSELFFSDFQIGYY
;
A
#
# COMPACT_ATOMS: atom_id res chain seq x y z
N MET A 1 -17.83 -13.63 6.70
CA MET A 1 -17.65 -14.75 5.75
C MET A 1 -16.21 -15.23 5.94
N SER A 2 -15.93 -16.51 6.18
CA SER A 2 -14.53 -16.98 6.34
C SER A 2 -13.99 -17.44 5.00
N PHE A 3 -12.90 -16.83 4.54
CA PHE A 3 -12.17 -17.27 3.36
C PHE A 3 -11.18 -18.36 3.74
N LEU A 4 -10.90 -19.29 2.81
CA LEU A 4 -9.86 -20.31 3.00
C LEU A 4 -8.48 -19.66 3.28
N LEU A 5 -8.26 -18.49 2.70
CA LEU A 5 -7.06 -17.69 2.89
C LEU A 5 -6.92 -17.14 4.33
N ASP A 6 -8.02 -16.92 5.06
CA ASP A 6 -8.00 -16.46 6.46
C ASP A 6 -7.38 -17.50 7.42
N ARG A 7 -7.13 -18.72 6.94
CA ARG A 7 -6.53 -19.81 7.72
C ARG A 7 -5.03 -19.95 7.51
N PHE A 8 -4.44 -19.18 6.59
CA PHE A 8 -2.99 -19.21 6.44
C PHE A 8 -2.29 -18.57 7.63
N PRO A 9 -1.10 -19.05 8.02
CA PRO A 9 -0.24 -18.31 8.94
C PRO A 9 0.10 -16.94 8.37
N ILE A 10 0.21 -15.94 9.24
CA ILE A 10 0.51 -14.56 8.85
C ILE A 10 1.83 -14.47 8.09
N GLU A 11 2.82 -15.31 8.42
CA GLU A 11 4.11 -15.36 7.75
C GLU A 11 3.98 -15.74 6.27
N ILE A 12 3.05 -16.62 5.93
CA ILE A 12 2.79 -17.02 4.55
C ILE A 12 2.15 -15.87 3.78
N LEU A 13 1.19 -15.17 4.40
CA LEU A 13 0.56 -13.99 3.79
C LEU A 13 1.57 -12.86 3.58
N HIS A 14 2.45 -12.65 4.55
CA HIS A 14 3.56 -11.72 4.47
C HIS A 14 4.53 -12.03 3.32
N ILE A 15 4.84 -13.31 3.08
CA ILE A 15 5.64 -13.73 1.92
C ILE A 15 4.89 -13.44 0.62
N ILE A 16 3.59 -13.71 0.57
CA ILE A 16 2.76 -13.44 -0.61
C ILE A 16 2.75 -11.93 -0.90
N PHE A 17 2.54 -11.09 0.12
CA PHE A 17 2.51 -9.63 0.00
C PHE A 17 3.85 -9.05 -0.51
N ASP A 18 4.99 -9.70 -0.21
CA ASP A 18 6.30 -9.24 -0.70
C ASP A 18 6.45 -9.31 -2.23
N TYR A 19 5.51 -9.95 -2.95
CA TYR A 19 5.44 -10.00 -4.42
C TYR A 19 4.51 -8.96 -5.05
N PHE A 20 3.76 -8.20 -4.23
CA PHE A 20 2.77 -7.23 -4.70
C PHE A 20 3.16 -5.79 -4.35
N TRP A 21 2.63 -4.86 -5.13
CA TRP A 21 2.61 -3.45 -4.77
C TRP A 21 1.49 -3.16 -3.78
N ALA A 22 1.63 -2.06 -3.03
CA ALA A 22 0.68 -1.62 -2.03
C ALA A 22 -0.77 -1.56 -2.55
N HIS A 23 -1.01 -0.96 -3.72
CA HIS A 23 -2.36 -0.89 -4.30
C HIS A 23 -2.94 -2.27 -4.62
N GLU A 24 -2.13 -3.21 -5.12
CA GLU A 24 -2.59 -4.57 -5.41
C GLU A 24 -2.98 -5.30 -4.13
N ILE A 25 -2.19 -5.16 -3.06
CA ILE A 25 -2.51 -5.74 -1.76
C ILE A 25 -3.83 -5.16 -1.24
N LEU A 26 -3.97 -3.83 -1.25
CA LEU A 26 -5.19 -3.18 -0.77
C LEU A 26 -6.40 -3.62 -1.61
N HIS A 27 -6.32 -3.60 -2.94
CA HIS A 27 -7.44 -4.04 -3.80
C HIS A 27 -7.83 -5.50 -3.61
N LEU A 28 -6.87 -6.37 -3.33
CA LEU A 28 -7.12 -7.81 -3.17
C LEU A 28 -7.65 -8.18 -1.79
N PHE A 29 -7.25 -7.47 -0.73
CA PHE A 29 -7.44 -7.91 0.64
C PHE A 29 -8.19 -6.92 1.54
N PHE A 30 -8.24 -5.63 1.19
CA PHE A 30 -8.97 -4.64 1.99
C PHE A 30 -10.47 -4.94 2.01
N ASP A 31 -11.08 -4.86 3.19
CA ASP A 31 -12.50 -5.10 3.43
C ASP A 31 -13.01 -6.49 3.00
N THR A 32 -12.09 -7.45 2.85
CA THR A 32 -12.44 -8.84 2.51
C THR A 32 -12.77 -9.68 3.75
N SER A 33 -12.02 -9.51 4.84
CA SER A 33 -12.27 -10.12 6.13
C SER A 33 -11.63 -9.30 7.26
N ASP A 34 -12.18 -9.42 8.48
CA ASP A 34 -11.59 -8.78 9.67
C ASP A 34 -10.14 -9.22 9.88
N TYR A 35 -9.83 -10.48 9.57
CA TYR A 35 -8.48 -11.02 9.65
C TYR A 35 -7.50 -10.33 8.69
N PHE A 36 -7.91 -10.10 7.44
CA PHE A 36 -7.07 -9.37 6.49
C PHE A 36 -6.94 -7.90 6.88
N ASN A 37 -8.01 -7.25 7.34
CA ASN A 37 -7.95 -5.87 7.82
C ASN A 37 -6.94 -5.73 8.98
N ASP A 38 -6.95 -6.69 9.92
CA ASP A 38 -5.98 -6.74 11.01
C ASP A 38 -4.54 -6.90 10.49
N ILE A 39 -4.30 -7.80 9.53
CA ILE A 39 -2.96 -7.96 8.93
C ILE A 39 -2.51 -6.68 8.23
N LEU A 40 -3.35 -6.09 7.38
CA LEU A 40 -3.02 -4.89 6.62
C LEU A 40 -2.67 -3.72 7.55
N SER A 41 -3.40 -3.57 8.66
CA SER A 41 -3.12 -2.52 9.65
C SER A 41 -1.76 -2.68 10.36
N ASN A 42 -1.20 -3.90 10.39
CA ASN A 42 0.06 -4.21 11.05
C ASN A 42 1.22 -4.51 10.08
N TYR A 43 0.95 -4.63 8.78
CA TYR A 43 1.97 -4.92 7.78
C TYR A 43 2.83 -3.67 7.56
N ASP A 44 4.14 -3.81 7.69
CA ASP A 44 5.11 -2.70 7.69
C ASP A 44 6.12 -2.76 6.53
N ARG A 45 5.82 -3.59 5.51
CA ARG A 45 6.73 -3.85 4.39
C ARG A 45 6.12 -3.47 3.03
N TYR A 46 5.24 -2.47 3.02
CA TYR A 46 4.62 -2.00 1.79
C TYR A 46 5.65 -1.42 0.82
N ARG A 47 5.44 -1.75 -0.46
CA ARG A 47 6.19 -1.18 -1.58
C ARG A 47 5.23 -0.41 -2.47
N ILE A 48 5.53 0.86 -2.69
CA ILE A 48 4.69 1.75 -3.51
C ILE A 48 5.41 2.02 -4.82
N ASN A 49 4.73 1.73 -5.93
CA ASN A 49 5.20 2.12 -7.26
C ASN A 49 4.20 3.09 -7.89
N SER A 50 4.55 4.37 -7.88
CA SER A 50 3.69 5.45 -8.38
C SER A 50 3.71 5.60 -9.90
N GLN A 51 4.64 4.94 -10.61
CA GLN A 51 4.73 4.99 -12.08
C GLN A 51 3.62 4.20 -12.78
N SER A 52 2.99 3.25 -12.10
CA SER A 52 2.09 2.27 -12.73
C SER A 52 0.69 2.28 -12.11
N ILE A 53 0.33 3.32 -11.37
CA ILE A 53 -0.94 3.39 -10.64
C ILE A 53 -1.74 4.63 -11.00
N THR A 54 -3.06 4.52 -10.87
CA THR A 54 -3.94 5.67 -11.08
C THR A 54 -3.84 6.66 -9.91
N LYS A 55 -4.29 7.89 -10.12
CA LYS A 55 -4.44 8.85 -9.01
C LYS A 55 -5.35 8.29 -7.90
N SER A 56 -6.44 7.61 -8.24
CA SER A 56 -7.33 7.00 -7.23
C SER A 56 -6.64 5.93 -6.41
N ASP A 57 -5.77 5.11 -7.01
CA ASP A 57 -5.00 4.11 -6.28
C ASP A 57 -3.97 4.77 -5.36
N PHE A 58 -3.35 5.85 -5.82
CA PHE A 58 -2.42 6.63 -5.01
C PHE A 58 -3.12 7.28 -3.81
N ASP A 59 -4.25 7.95 -4.03
CA ASP A 59 -5.04 8.55 -2.95
C ASP A 59 -5.51 7.46 -1.95
N PHE A 60 -5.87 6.28 -2.45
CA PHE A 60 -6.24 5.13 -1.63
C PHE A 60 -5.05 4.63 -0.78
N ILE A 61 -3.87 4.47 -1.37
CA ILE A 61 -2.64 4.15 -0.63
C ILE A 61 -2.39 5.17 0.49
N CYS A 62 -2.42 6.46 0.18
CA CYS A 62 -2.13 7.53 1.14
C CYS A 62 -3.15 7.60 2.29
N HIS A 63 -4.39 7.15 2.05
CA HIS A 63 -5.41 7.06 3.09
C HIS A 63 -5.17 5.91 4.08
N PHE A 64 -4.65 4.77 3.61
CA PHE A 64 -4.60 3.53 4.38
C PHE A 64 -3.23 3.18 4.93
N ILE A 65 -2.15 3.59 4.26
CA ILE A 65 -0.78 3.17 4.60
C ILE A 65 -0.05 4.33 5.27
N LEU A 66 0.44 4.07 6.49
CA LEU A 66 1.23 5.03 7.24
C LEU A 66 2.68 5.10 6.69
N PRO A 67 3.35 6.25 6.80
CA PRO A 67 4.74 6.43 6.39
C PRO A 67 5.71 5.36 6.89
N ASN A 68 5.56 4.95 8.16
CA ASN A 68 6.44 3.98 8.80
C ASN A 68 6.20 2.53 8.34
N GLN A 69 5.18 2.28 7.52
CA GLN A 69 4.90 0.96 6.95
C GLN A 69 5.47 0.79 5.53
N VAL A 70 6.10 1.82 4.98
CA VAL A 70 6.63 1.83 3.60
C VAL A 70 8.14 1.57 3.62
N ILE A 71 8.58 0.50 2.94
CA ILE A 71 10.01 0.15 2.83
C ILE A 71 10.62 0.52 1.48
N SER A 72 9.78 0.75 0.46
CA SER A 72 10.22 1.10 -0.88
C SER A 72 9.19 2.00 -1.54
N LEU A 73 9.68 3.05 -2.18
CA LEU A 73 8.88 4.05 -2.85
C LEU A 73 9.53 4.38 -4.19
N ILE A 74 8.76 4.23 -5.26
CA ILE A 74 9.08 4.75 -6.59
C ILE A 74 8.10 5.88 -6.86
N LEU A 75 8.62 7.10 -7.00
CA LEU A 75 7.84 8.28 -7.33
C LEU A 75 7.85 8.54 -8.83
N SER A 76 6.77 9.13 -9.32
CA SER A 76 6.59 9.51 -10.73
C SER A 76 5.81 10.80 -10.81
N ASP A 77 6.29 11.74 -11.61
CA ASP A 77 5.51 12.92 -12.03
C ASP A 77 5.26 12.86 -13.54
N GLU A 78 4.96 11.66 -14.03
CA GLU A 78 4.64 11.44 -15.43
C GLU A 78 3.27 12.02 -15.81
N LYS A 79 3.01 12.08 -17.12
CA LYS A 79 1.83 12.77 -17.68
C LYS A 79 0.50 12.25 -17.13
N GLU A 80 0.43 10.99 -16.72
CA GLU A 80 -0.76 10.36 -16.16
C GLU A 80 -0.92 10.62 -14.65
N THR A 81 0.14 11.06 -13.98
CA THR A 81 0.21 11.23 -12.53
C THR A 81 0.96 12.50 -12.09
N PRO A 82 0.60 13.69 -12.61
CA PRO A 82 1.31 14.92 -12.27
C PRO A 82 1.17 15.25 -10.77
N TYR A 83 2.27 15.72 -10.16
CA TYR A 83 2.37 16.17 -8.76
C TYR A 83 2.26 15.08 -7.69
N GLN A 84 2.34 13.78 -8.05
CA GLN A 84 2.30 12.70 -7.08
C GLN A 84 3.47 12.74 -6.10
N SER A 85 4.66 13.15 -6.55
CA SER A 85 5.80 13.30 -5.64
C SER A 85 5.52 14.34 -4.56
N GLU A 86 5.03 15.51 -4.96
CA GLU A 86 4.70 16.61 -4.03
C GLU A 86 3.58 16.24 -3.06
N LEU A 87 2.52 15.59 -3.56
CA LEU A 87 1.44 15.06 -2.74
C LEU A 87 1.95 14.04 -1.73
N PHE A 88 2.78 13.10 -2.15
CA PHE A 88 3.37 12.10 -1.26
C PHE A 88 4.17 12.78 -0.14
N PHE A 89 5.08 13.70 -0.47
CA PHE A 89 5.88 14.37 0.55
C PHE A 89 5.04 15.23 1.49
N SER A 90 3.98 15.87 0.99
CA SER A 90 3.02 16.64 1.78
C SER A 90 2.25 15.74 2.77
N ASP A 91 1.64 14.67 2.27
CA ASP A 91 0.80 13.76 3.07
C ASP A 91 1.63 13.03 4.12
N PHE A 92 2.87 12.69 3.80
CA PHE A 92 3.79 11.96 4.66
C PHE A 92 4.64 12.90 5.55
N GLN A 93 4.44 14.22 5.47
CA GLN A 93 5.18 15.25 6.22
C GLN A 93 6.72 15.12 6.12
N ILE A 94 7.21 14.66 4.97
CA ILE A 94 8.63 14.48 4.71
C ILE A 94 9.18 15.84 4.23
N GLY A 95 9.86 16.56 5.12
CA GLY A 95 10.40 17.88 4.84
C GLY A 95 11.56 17.86 3.83
N TYR A 96 11.53 18.79 2.88
CA TYR A 96 12.71 19.18 2.09
C TYR A 96 13.66 19.96 3.00
N TYR A 97 14.81 19.38 3.35
CA TYR A 97 15.94 20.10 3.98
C TYR A 97 16.80 20.76 2.91
#